data_AF-A0A7C6R029-F1
#
_entry.id   AF-A0A7C6R029-F1
#
_cell.length_a   1.000
_cell.length_b   1.000
_cell.length_c   1.000
_cell.angle_alpha   90.00
_cell.angle_beta   90.00
_cell.angle_gamma   90.00
#
_symmetry.space_group_name_H-M   'P 1'
#
loop_
_entity.id
_entity.type
_entity.pdbx_description
1 polymer ?
#
loop_
_entity_poly.entity_id
_entity_poly.type
_entity_poly.pdbx_seq_one_letter_code
_entity_poly.pdbx_strand_id
1 'polypeptide(L)'
;MFKLLKKVLEIGEATIRYPFTPLEVAPGFRGKPEYKVEPCISCGACALACPANAITIHSDLDKGIRSLSLFYGRCIFCGRCEEVCPTGAITLSTDFELAAFSKEDLICHADFPLTKCRKCGRFFAPAKELGYVLLLLAQAGLPESELAKRESLLETCPECRRMLGVEKLQETQILQMEGR
;
A
#
# COMPACT_ATOMS: atom_id res chain seq x y z
N MET A 1 -41.19 26.74 36.28
CA MET A 1 -41.60 26.09 35.01
C MET A 1 -41.33 26.94 33.77
N PHE A 2 -41.81 28.19 33.68
CA PHE A 2 -41.64 29.04 32.48
C PHE A 2 -40.19 29.39 32.08
N LYS A 3 -39.26 29.46 33.04
CA LYS A 3 -37.82 29.70 32.74
C LYS A 3 -37.20 28.59 31.87
N LEU A 4 -37.64 27.35 32.06
CA LEU A 4 -37.16 26.21 31.29
C LEU A 4 -37.67 26.28 29.84
N LEU A 5 -38.97 26.54 29.66
CA LEU A 5 -39.57 26.72 28.34
C LEU A 5 -38.92 27.86 27.54
N LYS A 6 -38.64 29.00 28.20
CA LYS A 6 -37.92 30.11 27.57
C LYS A 6 -36.51 29.68 27.12
N LYS A 7 -35.78 28.93 27.95
CA LYS A 7 -34.44 28.47 27.62
C LYS A 7 -34.41 27.48 26.46
N VAL A 8 -35.39 26.59 26.37
CA VAL A 8 -35.55 25.64 25.26
C VAL A 8 -35.81 26.39 23.95
N LEU A 9 -36.67 27.41 23.95
CA LEU A 9 -36.92 28.25 22.77
C LEU A 9 -35.68 29.07 22.35
N GLU A 10 -34.88 29.56 23.30
CA GLU A 10 -33.63 30.29 23.01
C GLU A 10 -32.54 29.39 22.39
N ILE A 11 -32.44 28.13 22.83
CA ILE A 11 -31.43 27.18 22.34
C ILE A 11 -31.82 26.62 20.97
N GLY A 12 -33.11 26.52 20.69
CA GLY A 12 -33.61 25.93 19.45
C GLY A 12 -33.48 24.41 19.41
N GLU A 13 -33.61 23.84 18.22
CA GLU A 13 -33.55 22.40 18.01
C GLU A 13 -32.11 21.94 17.77
N ALA A 14 -31.65 20.96 18.53
CA ALA A 14 -30.34 20.34 18.34
C ALA A 14 -30.32 19.31 17.18
N THR A 15 -31.48 18.95 16.64
CA THR A 15 -31.61 17.92 15.60
C THR A 15 -31.21 18.43 14.24
N ILE A 16 -30.42 17.64 13.51
CA ILE A 16 -30.07 17.87 12.11
C ILE A 16 -31.06 17.10 11.23
N ARG A 17 -31.47 17.68 10.09
CA ARG A 17 -32.42 17.05 9.14
C ARG A 17 -31.74 16.01 8.25
N TYR A 18 -31.05 15.03 8.84
CA TYR A 18 -30.48 13.91 8.12
C TYR A 18 -31.60 12.99 7.58
N PRO A 19 -31.52 12.46 6.33
CA PRO A 19 -30.43 12.58 5.35
C PRO A 19 -30.55 13.78 4.38
N PHE A 20 -31.55 14.64 4.52
CA PHE A 20 -31.78 15.79 3.62
C PHE A 20 -30.75 16.91 3.77
N THR A 21 -30.03 16.94 4.89
CA THR A 21 -28.88 17.80 5.14
C THR A 21 -27.69 16.91 5.50
N PRO A 22 -26.57 16.96 4.74
CA PRO A 22 -25.38 16.19 5.06
C PRO A 22 -24.86 16.52 6.46
N LEU A 23 -24.35 15.50 7.16
CA LEU A 23 -23.69 15.71 8.44
C LEU A 23 -22.26 16.23 8.18
N GLU A 24 -21.96 17.43 8.65
CA GLU A 24 -20.59 17.95 8.62
C GLU A 24 -19.72 17.21 9.64
N VAL A 25 -18.66 16.57 9.16
CA VAL A 25 -17.68 15.89 10.02
C VAL A 25 -16.50 16.80 10.33
N ALA A 26 -15.86 16.57 11.48
CA ALA A 26 -14.69 17.33 11.88
C ALA A 26 -13.49 17.12 10.94
N PRO A 27 -12.57 18.09 10.82
CA PRO A 27 -11.30 17.89 10.11
C PRO A 27 -10.51 16.70 10.67
N GLY A 28 -9.96 15.86 9.79
CA GLY A 28 -9.23 14.65 10.20
C GLY A 28 -10.12 13.48 10.61
N PHE A 29 -11.43 13.55 10.34
CA PHE A 29 -12.33 12.41 10.49
C PHE A 29 -11.81 11.19 9.72
N ARG A 30 -11.91 10.02 10.34
CA ARG A 30 -11.42 8.75 9.79
C ARG A 30 -12.59 7.89 9.35
N GLY A 31 -13.06 8.14 8.14
CA GLY A 31 -14.12 7.38 7.49
C GLY A 31 -13.58 6.22 6.66
N LYS A 32 -14.20 5.99 5.50
CA LYS A 32 -13.84 4.93 4.55
C LYS A 32 -12.39 5.08 4.09
N PRO A 33 -11.58 4.02 4.16
CA PRO A 33 -10.31 4.00 3.46
C PRO A 33 -10.56 4.01 1.95
N GLU A 34 -10.17 5.08 1.28
CA GLU A 34 -10.19 5.21 -0.17
C GLU A 34 -8.87 4.69 -0.74
N TYR A 35 -8.98 3.74 -1.65
CA TYR A 35 -7.84 3.09 -2.28
C TYR A 35 -7.73 3.45 -3.75
N LYS A 36 -6.55 3.93 -4.17
CA LYS A 36 -6.23 4.32 -5.54
C LYS A 36 -5.21 3.35 -6.13
N VAL A 37 -5.60 2.62 -7.18
CA VAL A 37 -4.77 1.60 -7.84
C VAL A 37 -3.56 2.23 -8.56
N GLU A 38 -3.74 3.42 -9.12
CA GLU A 38 -2.71 4.07 -9.93
C GLU A 38 -1.42 4.37 -9.15
N PRO A 39 -1.44 5.10 -8.01
CA PRO A 39 -0.25 5.34 -7.20
C PRO A 39 0.20 4.13 -6.37
N CYS A 40 -0.57 3.05 -6.28
CA CYS A 40 -0.19 1.89 -5.47
C CYS A 40 0.96 1.11 -6.13
N ILE A 41 2.01 0.83 -5.35
CA ILE A 41 3.17 0.04 -5.77
C ILE A 41 3.12 -1.42 -5.30
N SER A 42 2.07 -1.83 -4.59
CA SER A 42 1.88 -3.19 -4.06
C SER A 42 2.96 -3.67 -3.07
N CYS A 43 3.63 -2.74 -2.38
CA CYS A 43 4.69 -3.02 -1.40
C CYS A 43 4.18 -3.75 -0.13
N GLY A 44 2.91 -3.54 0.23
CA GLY A 44 2.26 -4.22 1.35
C GLY A 44 2.53 -3.66 2.75
N ALA A 45 3.14 -2.48 2.84
CA ALA A 45 3.30 -1.77 4.12
C ALA A 45 1.96 -1.59 4.87
N CYS A 46 0.89 -1.26 4.15
CA CYS A 46 -0.45 -1.08 4.73
C CYS A 46 -1.04 -2.38 5.31
N ALA A 47 -0.77 -3.53 4.70
CA ALA A 47 -1.20 -4.83 5.22
C ALA A 47 -0.45 -5.17 6.52
N LEU A 48 0.88 -4.96 6.53
CA LEU A 48 1.71 -5.20 7.70
C LEU A 48 1.34 -4.28 8.88
N ALA A 49 0.98 -3.03 8.61
CA ALA A 49 0.61 -2.06 9.64
C ALA A 49 -0.83 -2.21 10.15
N CYS A 50 -1.67 -3.05 9.52
CA CYS A 50 -3.09 -3.16 9.85
C CYS A 50 -3.29 -4.02 11.11
N PRO A 51 -3.67 -3.45 12.26
CA PRO A 51 -3.79 -4.21 13.51
C PRO A 51 -4.94 -5.23 13.48
N ALA A 52 -5.97 -4.95 12.69
CA ALA A 52 -7.15 -5.81 12.56
C ALA A 52 -6.99 -6.86 11.44
N ASN A 53 -5.88 -6.87 10.69
CA ASN A 53 -5.72 -7.70 9.49
C ASN A 53 -6.91 -7.55 8.50
N ALA A 54 -7.41 -6.32 8.36
CA ALA A 54 -8.48 -5.97 7.41
C ALA A 54 -7.93 -5.84 5.98
N ILE A 55 -6.64 -5.54 5.83
CA ILE A 55 -5.92 -5.55 4.55
C ILE A 55 -5.09 -6.84 4.50
N THR A 56 -5.26 -7.61 3.45
CA THR A 56 -4.49 -8.84 3.18
C THR A 56 -3.88 -8.79 1.79
N ILE A 57 -2.72 -9.42 1.65
CA ILE A 57 -2.02 -9.52 0.36
C ILE A 57 -1.68 -10.98 0.10
N HIS A 58 -1.96 -11.42 -1.12
CA HIS A 58 -1.65 -12.75 -1.61
C HIS A 58 -0.85 -12.64 -2.91
N SER A 59 0.14 -13.51 -3.11
CA SER A 59 0.91 -13.58 -4.35
C SER A 59 0.77 -14.97 -4.98
N ASP A 60 0.19 -15.00 -6.17
CA ASP A 60 0.15 -16.17 -7.03
C ASP A 60 1.36 -16.09 -7.98
N LEU A 61 2.42 -16.83 -7.64
CA LEU A 61 3.67 -16.83 -8.40
C LEU A 61 3.55 -17.60 -9.72
N ASP A 62 2.54 -18.43 -9.91
CA ASP A 62 2.32 -19.15 -11.16
C ASP A 62 1.65 -18.23 -12.19
N LYS A 63 0.68 -17.43 -11.74
CA LYS A 63 0.01 -16.42 -12.58
C LYS A 63 0.76 -15.11 -12.67
N GLY A 64 1.73 -14.86 -11.79
CA GLY A 64 2.46 -13.59 -11.74
C GLY A 64 1.60 -12.43 -11.26
N ILE A 65 0.66 -12.70 -10.36
CA ILE A 65 -0.30 -11.71 -9.84
C ILE A 65 -0.15 -11.59 -8.32
N ARG A 66 -0.20 -10.36 -7.83
CA ARG A 66 -0.30 -10.04 -6.41
C ARG A 66 -1.59 -9.29 -6.14
N SER A 67 -2.45 -9.89 -5.34
CA SER A 67 -3.79 -9.39 -5.01
C SER A 67 -3.77 -8.76 -3.64
N LEU A 68 -4.30 -7.54 -3.54
CA LEU A 68 -4.63 -6.85 -2.30
C LEU A 68 -6.14 -6.94 -2.09
N SER A 69 -6.55 -7.27 -0.86
CA SER A 69 -7.94 -7.22 -0.44
C SER A 69 -8.08 -6.40 0.83
N LEU A 70 -9.02 -5.46 0.85
CA LEU A 70 -9.42 -4.67 2.00
C LEU A 70 -10.87 -4.99 2.35
N PHE A 71 -11.11 -5.53 3.54
CA PHE A 71 -12.44 -5.83 4.05
C PHE A 71 -12.88 -4.76 5.06
N TYR A 72 -13.81 -3.90 4.66
CA TYR A 72 -14.32 -2.81 5.50
C TYR A 72 -15.02 -3.32 6.76
N GLY A 73 -15.69 -4.48 6.70
CA GLY A 73 -16.35 -5.09 7.86
C GLY A 73 -15.39 -5.58 8.97
N ARG A 74 -14.08 -5.66 8.71
CA ARG A 74 -13.05 -5.94 9.73
C ARG A 74 -12.24 -4.69 10.08
N CYS A 75 -12.31 -3.65 9.26
CA CYS A 75 -11.54 -2.42 9.46
C CYS A 75 -11.98 -1.73 10.76
N ILE A 76 -11.01 -1.26 11.54
CA ILE A 76 -11.24 -0.46 12.76
C ILE A 76 -10.98 1.04 12.54
N PHE A 77 -10.84 1.46 11.28
CA PHE A 77 -10.67 2.86 10.86
C PHE A 77 -9.55 3.63 11.58
N CYS A 78 -8.48 2.93 11.97
CA CYS A 78 -7.41 3.50 12.78
C CYS A 78 -6.43 4.43 12.05
N GLY A 79 -6.48 4.55 10.72
CA GLY A 79 -5.59 5.44 9.94
C GLY A 79 -4.18 4.94 9.69
N ARG A 80 -3.71 3.86 10.34
CA ARG A 80 -2.32 3.36 10.18
C ARG A 80 -1.93 3.04 8.74
N CYS A 81 -2.87 2.57 7.91
CA CYS A 81 -2.60 2.25 6.52
C CYS A 81 -2.27 3.49 5.68
N GLU A 82 -2.89 4.63 5.96
CA GLU A 82 -2.60 5.92 5.34
C GLU A 82 -1.23 6.44 5.78
N GLU A 83 -0.92 6.38 7.09
CA GLU A 83 0.36 6.84 7.64
C GLU A 83 1.57 6.13 7.05
N VAL A 84 1.47 4.83 6.76
CA VAL A 84 2.60 4.03 6.23
C VAL A 84 2.67 3.97 4.72
N CYS A 85 1.71 4.54 4.00
CA CYS A 85 1.67 4.43 2.53
C CYS A 85 2.68 5.39 1.89
N PRO A 86 3.76 4.91 1.25
CA PRO A 86 4.81 5.79 0.73
C PRO A 86 4.36 6.65 -0.46
N THR A 87 3.28 6.26 -1.14
CA THR A 87 2.76 6.92 -2.33
C THR A 87 1.40 7.59 -2.13
N GLY A 88 0.85 7.55 -0.92
CA GLY A 88 -0.50 8.08 -0.63
C GLY A 88 -1.61 7.34 -1.39
N ALA A 89 -1.40 6.07 -1.74
CA ALA A 89 -2.36 5.25 -2.48
C ALA A 89 -3.58 4.82 -1.66
N ILE A 90 -3.51 4.92 -0.34
CA ILE A 90 -4.65 4.70 0.56
C ILE A 90 -4.75 5.88 1.52
N THR A 91 -5.93 6.47 1.62
CA THR A 91 -6.23 7.62 2.49
C THR A 91 -7.56 7.44 3.19
N LEU A 92 -7.76 8.02 4.37
CA LEU A 92 -9.04 7.95 5.08
C LEU A 92 -9.90 9.12 4.62
N SER A 93 -11.08 8.83 4.06
CA SER A 93 -12.01 9.86 3.61
C SER A 93 -13.00 10.26 4.69
N THR A 94 -13.88 11.20 4.35
CA THR A 94 -15.00 11.63 5.21
C THR A 94 -16.25 10.77 5.04
N ASP A 95 -16.24 9.79 4.13
CA ASP A 95 -17.38 8.90 3.89
C ASP A 95 -17.56 7.92 5.07
N PHE A 96 -18.76 7.87 5.65
CA PHE A 96 -19.08 6.99 6.78
C PHE A 96 -20.33 6.13 6.52
N GLU A 97 -20.99 6.31 5.38
CA GLU A 97 -22.28 5.68 5.07
C GLU A 97 -22.07 4.30 4.41
N LEU A 98 -21.32 3.42 5.08
CA LEU A 98 -20.82 2.15 4.52
C LEU A 98 -21.76 0.96 4.74
N ALA A 99 -23.03 1.20 5.04
CA ALA A 99 -24.00 0.12 5.23
C ALA A 99 -24.20 -0.64 3.91
N ALA A 100 -24.16 -1.97 3.98
CA ALA A 100 -24.32 -2.85 2.82
C ALA A 100 -25.26 -4.02 3.14
N PHE A 101 -25.89 -4.57 2.11
CA PHE A 101 -26.81 -5.71 2.24
C PHE A 101 -26.07 -7.06 2.25
N SER A 102 -24.89 -7.13 1.64
CA SER A 102 -24.06 -8.32 1.60
C SER A 102 -22.66 -8.04 2.16
N LYS A 103 -21.97 -9.10 2.56
CA LYS A 103 -20.60 -8.99 3.07
C LYS A 103 -19.61 -8.68 1.94
N GLU A 104 -19.91 -9.18 0.75
CA GLU A 104 -19.08 -9.08 -0.45
C GLU A 104 -18.94 -7.62 -0.90
N ASP A 105 -20.02 -6.82 -0.74
CA ASP A 105 -20.03 -5.38 -1.01
C ASP A 105 -19.08 -4.57 -0.11
N LEU A 106 -18.63 -5.16 1.02
CA LEU A 106 -17.68 -4.55 1.94
C LEU A 106 -16.22 -4.90 1.61
N ILE A 107 -15.96 -5.59 0.50
CA ILE A 107 -14.61 -6.00 0.12
C ILE A 107 -14.15 -5.25 -1.12
N CYS A 108 -13.03 -4.53 -0.99
CA CYS A 108 -12.31 -3.93 -2.08
C CYS A 108 -11.13 -4.82 -2.49
N HIS A 109 -10.94 -5.04 -3.79
CA HIS A 109 -9.88 -5.86 -4.34
C HIS A 109 -9.08 -5.11 -5.42
N ALA A 110 -7.78 -5.37 -5.49
CA ALA A 110 -6.92 -4.86 -6.55
C ALA A 110 -5.78 -5.85 -6.86
N ASP A 111 -5.55 -6.07 -8.15
CA ASP A 111 -4.51 -6.98 -8.64
C ASP A 111 -3.35 -6.21 -9.27
N PHE A 112 -2.13 -6.69 -9.02
CA PHE A 112 -0.90 -6.09 -9.50
C PHE A 112 -0.01 -7.13 -10.18
N PRO A 113 0.61 -6.79 -11.32
CA PRO A 113 1.54 -7.70 -11.98
C PRO A 113 2.85 -7.82 -11.20
N LEU A 114 3.38 -9.04 -11.15
CA LEU A 114 4.72 -9.35 -10.67
C LEU A 114 5.74 -9.30 -11.82
N THR A 115 6.97 -8.94 -11.49
CA THR A 115 8.12 -8.99 -12.40
C THR A 115 8.79 -10.36 -12.34
N LYS A 116 9.25 -10.84 -13.50
CA LYS A 116 10.05 -12.05 -13.64
C LYS A 116 11.53 -11.77 -13.40
N CYS A 117 12.21 -12.71 -12.76
CA CYS A 117 13.65 -12.66 -12.58
C CYS A 117 14.37 -12.79 -13.92
N ARG A 118 15.35 -11.91 -14.20
CA ARG A 118 16.21 -12.00 -15.41
C ARG A 118 17.00 -13.32 -15.52
N LYS A 119 17.50 -13.88 -14.40
CA LYS A 119 18.28 -15.14 -14.39
C LYS A 119 17.42 -16.42 -14.48
N CYS A 120 16.40 -16.57 -13.63
CA CYS A 120 15.64 -17.83 -13.53
C CYS A 120 14.20 -17.77 -14.09
N GLY A 121 13.72 -16.61 -14.52
CA GLY A 121 12.38 -16.44 -15.10
C GLY A 121 11.19 -16.46 -14.11
N ARG A 122 11.42 -16.79 -12.83
CA ARG A 122 10.36 -16.85 -11.80
C ARG A 122 9.85 -15.45 -11.43
N PHE A 123 8.56 -15.33 -11.16
CA PHE A 123 7.98 -14.12 -10.57
C PHE A 123 8.43 -13.98 -9.11
N PHE A 124 8.74 -12.75 -8.67
CA PHE A 124 9.28 -12.56 -7.32
C PHE A 124 8.94 -11.23 -6.63
N ALA A 125 8.65 -10.16 -7.36
CA ALA A 125 8.38 -8.84 -6.78
C ALA A 125 7.36 -8.05 -7.62
N PRO A 126 6.61 -7.10 -7.04
CA PRO A 126 5.72 -6.22 -7.78
C PRO A 126 6.48 -5.32 -8.76
N ALA A 127 5.98 -5.21 -10.00
CA ALA A 127 6.64 -4.40 -11.02
C ALA A 127 6.72 -2.91 -10.65
N LYS A 128 5.62 -2.37 -10.12
CA LYS A 128 5.54 -0.96 -9.69
C LYS A 128 6.49 -0.66 -8.52
N GLU A 129 6.74 -1.62 -7.63
CA GLU A 129 7.70 -1.45 -6.53
C GLU A 129 9.13 -1.29 -7.04
N LEU A 130 9.55 -2.14 -7.99
CA LEU A 130 10.88 -2.01 -8.59
C LEU A 130 11.05 -0.68 -9.33
N GLY A 131 10.03 -0.26 -10.09
CA GLY A 131 10.01 1.03 -10.76
C GLY A 131 10.10 2.22 -9.80
N TYR A 132 9.40 2.14 -8.66
CA TYR A 132 9.48 3.16 -7.61
C TYR A 132 10.88 3.27 -6.99
N VAL A 133 11.54 2.14 -6.71
CA VAL A 133 12.92 2.14 -6.21
C VAL A 133 13.88 2.77 -7.22
N LEU A 134 13.74 2.46 -8.52
CA LEU A 134 14.56 3.07 -9.57
C LEU A 134 14.33 4.58 -9.66
N LEU A 135 13.08 5.03 -9.57
CA LEU A 135 12.74 6.44 -9.55
C LEU A 135 13.41 7.16 -8.36
N LEU A 136 13.38 6.56 -7.16
CA LEU A 136 14.05 7.13 -5.99
C LEU A 136 15.57 7.22 -6.17
N LEU A 137 16.19 6.19 -6.76
CA LEU A 137 17.63 6.21 -7.05
C LEU A 137 17.99 7.31 -8.06
N ALA A 138 17.16 7.50 -9.09
CA ALA A 138 17.35 8.58 -10.06
C ALA A 138 17.22 9.97 -9.40
N GLN A 139 16.22 10.15 -8.54
CA GLN A 139 16.04 11.40 -7.77
C GLN A 139 17.18 11.67 -6.79
N ALA A 140 17.85 10.63 -6.30
CA ALA A 140 19.04 10.75 -5.46
C ALA A 140 20.31 11.16 -6.25
N GLY A 141 20.21 11.35 -7.57
CA GLY A 141 21.31 11.84 -8.41
C GLY A 141 22.28 10.76 -8.89
N LEU A 142 21.87 9.49 -8.91
CA LEU A 142 22.71 8.43 -9.49
C LEU A 142 22.89 8.63 -11.00
N PRO A 143 24.11 8.47 -11.55
CA PRO A 143 24.33 8.57 -12.98
C PRO A 143 23.62 7.43 -13.74
N GLU A 144 23.18 7.71 -14.98
CA GLU A 144 22.41 6.77 -15.80
C GLU A 144 23.10 5.40 -15.98
N SER A 145 24.42 5.40 -16.12
CA SER A 145 25.21 4.16 -16.26
C SER A 145 25.17 3.28 -15.02
N GLU A 146 25.00 3.86 -13.83
CA GLU A 146 24.79 3.10 -12.59
C GLU A 146 23.33 2.70 -12.40
N LEU A 147 22.36 3.53 -12.82
CA LEU A 147 20.95 3.17 -12.79
C LEU A 147 20.67 1.90 -13.60
N ALA A 148 21.23 1.77 -14.81
CA ALA A 148 21.09 0.56 -15.62
C ALA A 148 21.67 -0.70 -14.93
N LYS A 149 22.79 -0.55 -14.20
CA LYS A 149 23.36 -1.63 -13.38
C LYS A 149 22.45 -1.99 -12.21
N ARG A 150 21.85 -0.99 -11.55
CA ARG A 150 20.92 -1.17 -10.42
C ARG A 150 19.61 -1.82 -10.88
N GLU A 151 19.07 -1.42 -12.01
CA GLU A 151 17.89 -2.01 -12.64
C GLU A 151 18.09 -3.50 -12.90
N SER A 152 19.21 -3.86 -13.53
CA SER A 152 19.56 -5.27 -13.78
C SER A 152 19.61 -6.10 -12.49
N LEU A 153 20.11 -5.52 -11.41
CA LEU A 153 20.15 -6.15 -10.10
C LEU A 153 18.75 -6.24 -9.46
N LEU A 154 17.95 -5.19 -9.54
CA LEU A 154 16.59 -5.12 -9.00
C LEU A 154 15.64 -6.12 -9.69
N GLU A 155 15.82 -6.36 -10.99
CA GLU A 155 15.09 -7.37 -11.76
C GLU A 155 15.62 -8.81 -11.58
N THR A 156 16.50 -9.03 -10.60
CA THR A 156 16.98 -10.37 -10.24
C THR A 156 16.41 -10.77 -8.87
N CYS A 157 15.83 -11.97 -8.76
CA CYS A 157 15.25 -12.43 -7.51
C CYS A 157 16.30 -12.56 -6.38
N PRO A 158 15.90 -12.52 -5.10
CA PRO A 158 16.85 -12.60 -3.98
C PRO A 158 17.75 -13.85 -4.01
N GLU A 159 17.23 -15.00 -4.44
CA GLU A 159 17.99 -16.24 -4.56
C GLU A 159 19.09 -16.13 -5.63
N CYS A 160 18.72 -15.71 -6.84
CA CYS A 160 19.68 -15.53 -7.92
C CYS A 160 20.72 -14.44 -7.61
N ARG A 161 20.32 -13.35 -6.95
CA ARG A 161 21.25 -12.31 -6.46
C ARG A 161 22.26 -12.87 -5.46
N ARG A 162 21.80 -13.71 -4.53
CA ARG A 162 22.67 -14.37 -3.56
C ARG A 162 23.70 -15.26 -4.25
N MET A 163 23.28 -16.06 -5.24
CA MET A 163 24.17 -16.92 -6.02
C MET A 163 25.22 -16.12 -6.79
N LEU A 164 24.81 -15.05 -7.49
CA LEU A 164 25.74 -14.14 -8.19
C LEU A 164 26.75 -13.51 -7.22
N GLY A 165 26.33 -13.21 -5.99
CA GLY A 165 27.22 -12.71 -4.95
C GLY A 165 28.28 -13.72 -4.54
N VAL A 166 27.91 -15.00 -4.40
CA VAL A 166 28.86 -16.09 -4.11
C VAL A 166 29.84 -16.31 -5.27
N GLU A 167 29.35 -16.35 -6.51
CA GLU A 167 30.17 -16.50 -7.72
C GLU A 167 31.28 -15.40 -7.79
N LYS A 168 30.92 -14.14 -7.57
CA LYS A 168 31.89 -13.02 -7.53
C LYS A 168 32.94 -13.13 -6.43
N LEU A 169 32.56 -13.61 -5.25
CA LEU A 169 33.51 -13.77 -4.14
C LEU A 169 34.53 -14.85 -4.46
N GLN A 170 34.10 -15.95 -5.10
CA GLN A 170 34.99 -17.02 -5.54
C GLN A 170 35.96 -16.53 -6.62
N GLU A 171 35.48 -15.80 -7.63
CA GLU A 171 36.34 -15.18 -8.66
C GLU A 171 37.38 -14.23 -8.05
N THR A 172 36.98 -13.41 -7.08
CA THR A 172 37.89 -12.48 -6.40
C THR A 172 38.96 -13.23 -5.58
N GLN A 173 38.60 -14.35 -4.95
CA GLN A 173 39.55 -15.20 -4.22
C GLN A 173 40.52 -15.90 -5.17
N ILE A 174 40.06 -16.38 -6.33
CA ILE A 174 40.92 -17.02 -7.35
C ILE A 174 41.93 -16.01 -7.89
N LEU A 175 41.50 -14.80 -8.26
CA LEU A 175 42.38 -13.73 -8.75
C LEU A 175 43.43 -13.30 -7.72
N GLN A 176 43.10 -13.34 -6.42
CA GLN A 176 44.07 -13.06 -5.34
C GLN A 176 45.09 -14.18 -5.12
N MET A 177 44.76 -15.42 -5.50
CA MET A 177 45.67 -16.57 -5.42
C MET A 177 46.59 -16.68 -6.64
N GLU A 178 46.12 -16.28 -7.83
CA GLU A 178 46.90 -16.28 -9.08
C GLU A 178 47.84 -15.06 -9.22
N GLY A 179 47.59 -13.99 -8.45
CA GLY A 179 48.46 -12.80 -8.38
C GLY A 179 49.63 -12.92 -7.39
N ARG A 180 49.97 -14.13 -6.93
CA ARG A 180 51.14 -14.44 -6.09
C ARG A 180 52.12 -15.34 -6.83
#